data_AF-X1LTA9-F1
#
_entry.id   AF-X1LTA9-F1
#
_cell.length_a   1.000
_cell.length_b   1.000
_cell.length_c   1.000
_cell.angle_alpha   90.00
_cell.angle_beta   90.00
_cell.angle_gamma   90.00
#
_symmetry.space_group_name_H-M   'P 1'
#
loop_
_entity.id
_entity.type
_entity.pdbx_description
1 polymer ?
#
loop_
_entity_poly.entity_id
_entity_poly.type
_entity_poly.pdbx_seq_one_letter_code
_entity_poly.pdbx_strand_id
1 'polypeptide(L)' 'DSTDPKNLEKVQDLNRETTEYALKQGWLNYRPDPYIHVQAYYQAAMYWKYLRAFKKLVDPNMIMHPGRLALP' A
#
# COMPACT_ATOMS: atom_id res chain seq x y z
N ASP A 1 -1.88 12.64 -19.68
CA ASP A 1 -1.11 11.89 -20.69
C ASP A 1 -0.19 10.93 -19.96
N SER A 2 -0.32 9.62 -20.18
CA SER A 2 0.48 8.59 -19.51
C SER A 2 1.90 8.45 -20.05
N THR A 3 2.22 9.14 -21.14
CA THR A 3 3.57 9.15 -21.74
C THR A 3 4.45 10.27 -21.19
N ASP A 4 3.87 11.22 -20.45
CA ASP A 4 4.57 12.32 -19.80
C ASP A 4 4.90 11.96 -18.34
N PRO A 5 6.19 11.84 -17.97
CA PRO A 5 6.61 11.54 -16.61
C PRO A 5 6.06 12.52 -15.55
N LYS A 6 5.89 13.80 -15.90
CA LYS A 6 5.36 14.81 -14.97
C LYS A 6 3.89 14.57 -14.63
N ASN A 7 3.12 14.00 -15.56
CA ASN A 7 1.74 13.64 -15.29
C ASN A 7 1.65 12.40 -14.40
N LEU A 8 2.60 11.47 -14.50
CA LEU A 8 2.68 10.32 -13.60
C LEU A 8 2.97 10.75 -12.16
N GLU A 9 3.88 11.70 -11.97
CA GLU A 9 4.19 12.28 -10.65
C GLU A 9 2.96 12.96 -10.03
N LYS A 10 2.24 13.79 -10.81
CA LYS A 10 1.00 14.43 -10.35
C LYS A 10 -0.08 13.43 -9.93
N VAL A 11 -0.20 12.30 -10.63
CA VAL A 11 -1.15 11.23 -10.25
C VAL A 11 -0.73 10.58 -8.93
N GLN A 12 0.57 10.40 -8.71
CA GLN A 12 1.07 9.87 -7.44
C GLN A 12 0.84 10.84 -6.28
N ASP A 13 1.05 12.14 -6.50
CA ASP A 13 0.75 13.18 -5.51
C ASP A 13 -0.74 13.20 -5.15
N LEU A 14 -1.63 13.16 -6.16
CA LEU A 14 -3.08 13.07 -5.94
C LEU A 14 -3.45 11.82 -5.14
N ASN A 15 -2.88 10.66 -5.48
CA ASN A 15 -3.10 9.42 -4.73
C ASN A 15 -2.65 9.54 -3.28
N ARG A 16 -1.50 10.18 -3.02
CA ARG A 16 -1.01 10.45 -1.66
C ARG A 16 -1.99 11.31 -0.88
N GLU A 17 -2.33 12.48 -1.39
CA GLU A 17 -3.19 13.45 -0.70
C GLU A 17 -4.58 12.89 -0.41
N THR A 18 -5.18 12.22 -1.39
CA THR A 18 -6.51 11.61 -1.23
C THR A 18 -6.49 10.44 -0.25
N THR A 19 -5.43 9.62 -0.25
CA THR A 19 -5.27 8.53 0.72
C THR A 19 -5.11 9.08 2.14
N GLU A 20 -4.25 10.10 2.33
CA GLU A 20 -4.08 10.74 3.64
C GLU A 20 -5.39 11.36 4.16
N TYR A 21 -6.16 12.00 3.29
CA TYR A 21 -7.48 12.54 3.63
C TYR A 21 -8.45 11.41 4.03
N ALA A 22 -8.58 10.37 3.21
CA ALA A 22 -9.47 9.25 3.47
C ALA A 22 -9.15 8.56 4.81
N LEU A 23 -7.87 8.33 5.08
CA LEU A 23 -7.41 7.74 6.35
C LEU A 23 -7.74 8.62 7.56
N LYS A 24 -7.74 9.95 7.44
CA LYS A 24 -8.19 10.86 8.52
C LYS A 24 -9.70 10.75 8.79
N GLN A 25 -10.49 10.37 7.78
CA GLN A 25 -11.93 10.12 7.91
C GLN A 25 -12.26 8.68 8.35
N GLY A 26 -11.25 7.83 8.56
CA GLY A 26 -11.45 6.41 8.85
C GLY A 26 -11.85 5.58 7.62
N TRP A 27 -11.65 6.11 6.41
CA TRP A 27 -11.92 5.41 5.16
C TRP A 27 -10.66 4.71 4.64
N LEU A 28 -10.86 3.57 3.99
CA LEU A 28 -9.78 2.77 3.42
C LEU A 28 -10.09 2.38 1.98
N ASN A 29 -9.13 2.58 1.08
CA ASN A 29 -9.25 2.11 -0.29
C ASN A 29 -9.22 0.57 -0.36
N TYR A 30 -10.18 -0.01 -1.08
CA TYR A 30 -10.26 -1.45 -1.32
C TYR A 30 -9.04 -1.99 -2.09
N ARG A 31 -8.51 -1.20 -3.06
CA ARG A 31 -7.34 -1.57 -3.87
C ARG A 31 -6.18 -0.61 -3.57
N PRO A 32 -5.28 -0.98 -2.64
CA PRO A 32 -4.16 -0.12 -2.29
C PRO A 32 -3.14 0.01 -3.44
N ASP A 33 -2.74 1.25 -3.73
CA ASP A 33 -1.53 1.55 -4.48
C ASP A 33 -0.29 1.20 -3.64
N PRO A 34 0.68 0.45 -4.21
CA PRO A 34 1.83 -0.07 -3.47
C PRO A 34 2.79 1.00 -2.92
N TYR A 35 2.81 2.21 -3.49
CA TYR A 35 3.70 3.29 -3.05
C TYR A 35 3.09 4.12 -1.92
N ILE A 36 1.77 4.32 -1.95
CA ILE A 36 1.08 5.24 -1.04
C ILE A 36 0.40 4.53 0.13
N HIS A 37 -0.22 3.37 -0.12
CA HIS A 37 -1.14 2.78 0.86
C HIS A 37 -0.44 1.96 1.95
N VAL A 38 0.89 1.87 1.94
CA VAL A 38 1.64 1.29 3.06
C VAL A 38 1.31 2.03 4.36
N GLN A 39 1.09 3.35 4.27
CA GLN A 39 0.71 4.17 5.41
C GLN A 39 -0.64 3.77 6.01
N ALA A 40 -1.57 3.27 5.19
CA ALA A 40 -2.86 2.78 5.66
C ALA A 40 -2.71 1.59 6.62
N TYR A 41 -1.70 0.74 6.42
CA TYR A 41 -1.41 -0.36 7.34
C TYR A 41 -0.91 0.09 8.71
N TYR A 42 -0.42 1.33 8.86
CA TYR A 42 -0.06 1.87 10.18
C TYR A 42 -1.29 2.08 11.07
N GLN A 43 -2.44 2.44 10.48
CA GLN A 43 -3.70 2.53 11.23
C GLN A 43 -4.27 1.14 11.56
N ALA A 44 -3.92 0.11 10.78
CA ALA A 44 -4.33 -1.27 10.98
C ALA A 44 -3.16 -2.16 11.47
N ALA A 45 -2.41 -1.69 12.47
CA ALA A 45 -1.16 -2.32 12.90
C ALA A 45 -1.29 -3.82 13.25
N MET A 46 -2.42 -4.23 13.85
CA MET A 46 -2.67 -5.64 14.18
C MET A 46 -2.85 -6.50 12.93
N TYR A 47 -3.66 -6.04 11.98
CA TYR A 47 -3.82 -6.70 10.67
C TYR A 47 -2.47 -6.86 9.98
N TRP A 48 -1.68 -5.78 9.94
CA TRP A 48 -0.37 -5.79 9.29
C TRP A 48 0.64 -6.73 9.95
N LYS A 49 0.66 -6.78 11.29
CA LYS A 49 1.46 -7.73 12.06
C LYS A 49 1.15 -9.17 11.66
N TYR A 50 -0.12 -9.56 11.68
CA TYR A 50 -0.53 -10.93 11.38
C TYR A 50 -0.37 -11.29 9.90
N LEU A 51 -0.62 -10.34 8.99
CA LEU A 51 -0.43 -10.58 7.56
C LEU A 51 1.03 -10.92 7.23
N ARG A 52 2.00 -10.20 7.82
CA ARG A 52 3.43 -10.52 7.65
C ARG A 52 3.82 -11.86 8.28
N ALA A 53 3.24 -12.19 9.44
CA ALA A 53 3.48 -13.48 10.08
C ALA A 53 2.96 -14.63 9.19
N PHE A 54 1.76 -14.47 8.64
CA PHE A 54 1.17 -15.43 7.71
C PHE A 54 2.00 -15.57 6.42
N LYS A 55 2.45 -14.45 5.83
CA LYS A 55 3.34 -14.46 4.67
C LYS A 55 4.61 -15.29 4.93
N LYS A 56 5.28 -15.07 6.07
CA LYS A 56 6.46 -15.85 6.46
C LYS A 56 6.18 -17.34 6.65
N LEU A 57 4.99 -17.68 7.13
CA LEU A 57 4.57 -19.07 7.33
C LEU A 57 4.40 -19.80 5.99
N VAL A 58 3.77 -19.17 5.00
CA VAL A 58 3.41 -19.83 3.72
C VAL A 58 4.41 -19.58 2.60
N ASP A 59 5.26 -18.55 2.73
CA ASP A 59 6.33 -18.21 1.79
C ASP A 59 7.62 -17.87 2.55
N PRO A 60 8.28 -18.87 3.15
CA PRO A 60 9.47 -18.63 3.98
C PRO A 60 10.64 -18.01 3.20
N ASN A 61 10.70 -18.22 1.88
CA ASN A 61 11.75 -17.71 1.00
C ASN A 61 11.38 -16.40 0.29
N MET A 62 10.18 -15.86 0.53
CA MET A 62 9.70 -14.60 -0.04
C MET A 62 9.72 -14.54 -1.58
N ILE A 63 9.45 -15.67 -2.24
CA ILE A 63 9.50 -15.73 -3.72
C ILE A 63 8.15 -15.43 -4.38
N MET A 64 7.05 -15.55 -3.63
CA MET A 64 5.69 -15.36 -4.17
C MET A 64 5.31 -13.88 -4.16
N HIS A 65 5.51 -13.21 -5.29
CA HIS A 65 5.11 -11.82 -5.54
C HIS A 65 5.62 -10.82 -4.48
N PRO A 66 6.96 -10.65 -4.36
CA PRO A 66 7.56 -9.69 -3.42
C PRO A 66 7.09 -8.26 -3.68
N GLY A 67 6.90 -7.48 -2.61
CA GLY A 67 6.41 -6.10 -2.65
C GLY A 67 4.90 -5.95 -2.78
N ARG A 68 4.15 -7.02 -3.06
CA ARG A 68 2.68 -6.95 -3.13
C ARG A 68 2.11 -6.68 -1.73
N LEU A 69 1.22 -5.70 -1.62
CA LEU A 69 0.71 -5.18 -0.34
C LEU A 69 1.84 -4.67 0.58
N ALA A 70 2.99 -4.30 0.03
CA ALA A 70 4.21 -3.96 0.77
C ALA A 70 4.74 -5.07 1.69
N LEU A 71 4.43 -6.33 1.37
CA LEU A 71 5.02 -7.48 2.01
C LEU A 71 6.44 -7.72 1.46
N PRO A 72 7.37 -8.20 2.32
CA PRO A 72 8.71 -8.60 1.88
C PRO A 72 8.65 -9.72 0.84
#